data_AF-A0A3C0QVE9-F1
#
_entry.id   AF-A0A3C0QVE9-F1
#
_cell.length_a   1.000
_cell.length_b   1.000
_cell.length_c   1.000
_cell.angle_alpha   90.00
_cell.angle_beta   90.00
_cell.angle_gamma   90.00
#
_symmetry.space_group_name_H-M   'P 1'
#
loop_
_entity.id
_entity.type
_entity.pdbx_description
1 polymer ?
#
loop_
_entity_poly.entity_id
_entity_poly.type
_entity_poly.pdbx_seq_one_letter_code
_entity_poly.pdbx_strand_id
1 'polypeptide(L)' 'DILGYIQKAAHRHRLRRMGLDDILEYSLTPNISSVVPVLTGIEIVNADNI' A
#
# COMPACT_ATOMS: atom_id res chain seq x y z
N ASP A 1 -3.12 9.55 -14.27
CA ASP A 1 -3.36 9.61 -12.83
C ASP A 1 -3.35 8.20 -12.23
N ILE A 2 -2.76 8.03 -11.05
CA ILE A 2 -2.55 6.72 -10.38
C ILE A 2 -3.90 6.13 -9.92
N LEU A 3 -4.79 6.96 -9.36
CA LEU A 3 -6.14 6.55 -8.97
C LEU A 3 -6.99 6.19 -10.19
N GLY A 4 -6.81 6.85 -11.32
CA GLY A 4 -7.42 6.43 -12.58
C GLY A 4 -6.93 5.05 -13.05
N TYR A 5 -5.64 4.74 -12.87
CA TYR A 5 -5.06 3.48 -13.33
C TYR A 5 -5.50 2.26 -12.50
N ILE A 6 -5.65 2.41 -11.17
CA ILE A 6 -6.04 1.30 -10.27
C ILE A 6 -7.42 0.72 -10.60
N GLN A 7 -8.27 1.48 -11.30
CA GLN A 7 -9.59 1.00 -11.75
C GLN A 7 -9.51 -0.24 -12.64
N LYS A 8 -8.39 -0.45 -13.34
CA LYS A 8 -8.17 -1.62 -14.20
C LYS A 8 -7.76 -2.88 -13.41
N ALA A 9 -7.41 -2.74 -12.13
CA ALA A 9 -6.95 -3.87 -11.32
C ALA A 9 -8.13 -4.75 -10.88
N ALA A 10 -8.03 -6.06 -11.12
CA ALA A 10 -8.98 -7.03 -10.59
C ALA A 10 -9.05 -6.98 -9.05
N HIS A 11 -7.93 -6.64 -8.40
CA HIS A 11 -7.86 -6.51 -6.94
C HIS A 11 -8.73 -5.36 -6.41
N ARG A 12 -8.82 -4.22 -7.11
CA ARG A 12 -9.72 -3.11 -6.75
C ARG A 12 -11.18 -3.53 -6.77
N HIS A 13 -11.58 -4.32 -7.76
CA HIS A 13 -12.94 -4.85 -7.85
C HIS A 13 -13.26 -5.76 -6.66
N ARG A 14 -12.29 -6.56 -6.21
CA ARG A 14 -12.43 -7.39 -5.00
C ARG A 14 -12.60 -6.54 -3.74
N LEU A 15 -11.77 -5.51 -3.55
CA LEU A 15 -11.89 -4.59 -2.40
C LEU A 15 -13.27 -3.92 -2.36
N ARG A 16 -13.76 -3.43 -3.50
CA ARG A 16 -15.09 -2.83 -3.60
C ARG A 16 -16.21 -3.80 -3.22
N ARG A 17 -16.12 -5.07 -3.64
CA ARG A 17 -17.08 -6.11 -3.24
C ARG A 17 -17.09 -6.38 -1.74
N MET A 18 -15.98 -6.11 -1.06
CA MET A 18 -15.85 -6.24 0.39
C MET A 18 -16.17 -4.94 1.15
N GLY A 19 -16.46 -3.83 0.44
CA GLY A 19 -16.67 -2.52 1.03
C GLY A 19 -15.38 -1.88 1.60
N LEU A 20 -14.22 -2.28 1.08
CA LEU A 20 -12.88 -1.86 1.55
C LEU A 20 -12.12 -1.05 0.50
N ASP A 21 -12.79 -0.44 -0.47
CA ASP A 21 -12.10 0.35 -1.51
C ASP A 21 -11.79 1.80 -1.10
N ASP A 22 -12.22 2.22 0.08
CA ASP A 22 -11.86 3.48 0.72
C ASP A 22 -10.37 3.57 1.09
N ILE A 23 -9.74 2.44 1.43
CA ILE A 23 -8.31 2.37 1.76
C ILE A 23 -7.38 2.78 0.59
N LEU A 24 -7.89 2.84 -0.64
CA LEU A 24 -7.09 3.12 -1.83
C LEU A 24 -6.57 4.56 -1.86
N GLU A 25 -7.32 5.52 -1.32
CA GLU A 25 -6.87 6.91 -1.25
C GLU A 25 -5.65 7.05 -0.34
N TYR A 26 -5.74 6.50 0.88
CA TYR A 26 -4.62 6.46 1.82
C TYR A 26 -3.42 5.69 1.24
N SER A 27 -3.67 4.49 0.70
CA SER A 27 -2.61 3.58 0.23
C SER A 27 -1.86 4.11 -1.00
N LEU A 28 -2.49 4.97 -1.80
CA LEU A 28 -1.89 5.56 -3.00
C LEU A 28 -1.43 7.01 -2.78
N THR A 29 -1.49 7.51 -1.54
CA THR A 29 -0.94 8.83 -1.18
C THR A 29 0.59 8.75 -1.20
N PRO A 30 1.27 9.49 -2.11
CA PRO A 30 2.72 9.45 -2.20
C PRO A 30 3.39 10.00 -0.95
N ASN A 31 4.53 9.42 -0.56
CA ASN A 31 5.39 9.90 0.53
C ASN A 31 4.68 10.05 1.89
N ILE A 32 3.63 9.25 2.15
CA ILE A 32 2.91 9.26 3.42
C ILE A 32 3.73 8.71 4.60
N SER A 33 4.78 7.92 4.32
CA SER A 33 5.72 7.39 5.31
C SER A 33 7.16 7.62 4.84
N SER A 34 8.05 7.92 5.80
CA SER A 34 9.51 8.01 5.59
C SER A 34 10.27 6.72 5.95
N VAL A 35 9.58 5.75 6.56
CA VAL A 35 10.19 4.49 7.01
C VAL A 35 10.44 3.56 5.82
N VAL A 36 11.64 3.00 5.73
CA VAL A 36 12.00 1.97 4.75
C VAL A 36 12.06 0.61 5.46
N PRO A 37 11.07 -0.29 5.25
CA PRO A 37 11.08 -1.60 5.87
C PRO A 37 12.13 -2.52 5.21
N VAL A 38 12.93 -3.21 6.03
CA VAL A 38 13.96 -4.17 5.59
C VAL A 38 13.74 -5.50 6.30
N LEU A 39 13.86 -6.60 5.55
CA LEU A 39 13.79 -7.96 6.10
C LEU A 39 15.14 -8.36 6.71
N THR A 40 15.18 -8.53 8.02
CA THR A 40 16.35 -9.02 8.78
C THR A 40 16.10 -10.45 9.25
N GLY A 41 16.58 -11.42 8.47
CA GLY A 41 16.39 -12.84 8.76
C GLY A 41 14.92 -13.24 8.74
N ILE A 42 14.24 -13.11 9.89
CA ILE A 42 12.85 -13.54 10.11
C ILE A 42 11.87 -12.40 10.40
N GLU A 43 12.33 -11.16 10.53
CA GLU A 43 11.49 -10.02 10.91
C GLU A 43 11.70 -8.80 10.00
N ILE A 44 10.73 -7.88 10.00
CA ILE A 44 10.82 -6.62 9.27
C ILE A 44 11.15 -5.52 10.27
N VAL A 45 12.27 -4.82 10.05
CA VAL A 45 12.72 -3.68 10.85
C VAL A 45 12.78 -2.40 10.01
N ASN A 46 12.86 -1.24 10.66
CA ASN A 46 13.22 0.00 9.98
C ASN A 46 14.70 -0.05 9.57
N ALA A 47 15.03 0.42 8.37
CA ALA A 47 16.40 0.53 7.88
C ALA A 47 17.35 1.29 8.84
N ASP A 48 16.85 2.29 9.57
CA ASP A 48 17.64 3.04 10.56
C ASP A 48 18.04 2.20 11.79
N ASN A 49 17.40 1.05 11.99
CA ASN A 49 17.64 0.14 13.12
C ASN A 49 18.59 -1.02 12.75
N ILE A 50 19.20 -0.99 11.56
CA ILE A 50 20.18 -1.96 11.08
C ILE A 50 21.61 -1.44 11.29
#